data_AF-A0A821QGZ5-F1
#
_entry.id   AF-A0A821QGZ5-F1
#
_cell.length_a   1.000
_cell.length_b   1.000
_cell.length_c   1.000
_cell.angle_alpha   90.00
_cell.angle_beta   90.00
_cell.angle_gamma   90.00
#
_symmetry.space_group_name_H-M   'P 1'
#
loop_
_entity.id
_entity.type
_entity.pdbx_description
1 polymer ?
#
loop_
_entity_poly.entity_id
_entity_poly.type
_entity_poly.pdbx_seq_one_letter_code
_entity_poly.pdbx_strand_id
1 'polypeptide(L)'
;MSEDSHTPLSETVTTLASNVYKELERIIKNFGENSVKDLMPVMISTLESLDSALHEREVNKLEIESLKEQTEQLYQQYEREKSFHKEYQQVYFLFFVSIKI
;
A
#
# COMPACT_ATOMS: atom_id res chain seq x y z
N MET A 1 -4.62 -29.70 0.39
CA MET A 1 -5.63 -28.70 0.02
C MET A 1 -5.12 -27.98 -1.20
N SER A 2 -5.92 -27.93 -2.27
CA SER A 2 -5.60 -27.17 -3.47
C SER A 2 -6.03 -25.72 -3.24
N GLU A 3 -5.09 -24.87 -2.85
CA GLU A 3 -5.29 -23.41 -2.85
C GLU A 3 -4.78 -22.85 -4.17
N ASP A 4 -5.49 -23.14 -5.26
CA ASP A 4 -5.51 -22.24 -6.42
C ASP A 4 -6.56 -21.15 -6.14
N SER A 5 -6.39 -20.42 -5.03
CA SER A 5 -7.00 -19.10 -4.90
C SER A 5 -6.07 -18.14 -5.62
N HIS A 6 -6.08 -18.19 -6.96
CA HIS A 6 -5.52 -17.09 -7.74
C HIS A 6 -6.34 -15.86 -7.38
N THR A 7 -5.76 -15.01 -6.52
CA THR A 7 -6.22 -13.65 -6.32
C THR A 7 -6.42 -13.06 -7.71
N PRO A 8 -7.59 -12.50 -8.04
CA PRO A 8 -7.84 -11.99 -9.38
C PRO A 8 -6.76 -10.96 -9.73
N LEU A 9 -6.09 -11.19 -10.85
CA LEU A 9 -5.06 -10.28 -11.36
C LEU A 9 -5.60 -8.86 -11.40
N SER A 10 -4.71 -7.90 -11.18
CA SER A 10 -5.01 -6.49 -11.38
C SER A 10 -5.66 -6.28 -12.75
N GLU A 11 -6.73 -5.49 -12.79
CA GLU A 11 -7.42 -5.12 -14.05
C GLU A 11 -6.43 -4.50 -15.06
N THR A 12 -5.40 -3.81 -14.56
CA THR A 12 -4.31 -3.26 -15.36
C THR A 12 -3.47 -4.37 -16.02
N VAL A 13 -3.05 -5.37 -15.24
CA VAL A 13 -2.27 -6.52 -15.73
C VAL A 13 -3.10 -7.35 -16.71
N THR A 14 -4.38 -7.55 -16.41
CA THR A 14 -5.32 -8.29 -17.28
C THR A 14 -5.48 -7.61 -18.63
N THR A 15 -5.64 -6.28 -18.65
CA THR A 15 -5.75 -5.50 -19.89
C THR A 15 -4.45 -5.57 -20.69
N LEU A 16 -3.30 -5.43 -20.01
CA LEU A 16 -1.99 -5.51 -20.65
C LEU A 16 -1.74 -6.90 -21.25
N ALA A 17 -2.04 -7.95 -20.49
CA ALA A 17 -1.94 -9.34 -20.93
C ALA A 17 -2.80 -9.56 -22.20
N SER A 18 -4.06 -9.11 -22.20
CA SER A 18 -4.94 -9.23 -23.36
C SER A 18 -4.35 -8.56 -24.62
N ASN A 19 -3.78 -7.38 -24.47
CA ASN A 19 -3.18 -6.66 -25.59
C ASN A 19 -1.91 -7.36 -26.09
N VAL A 20 -1.04 -7.80 -25.19
CA VAL A 20 0.20 -8.51 -25.54
C VAL A 20 -0.11 -9.85 -26.22
N TYR A 21 -1.04 -10.65 -25.68
CA TYR A 21 -1.40 -11.93 -26.29
C TYR A 21 -1.96 -11.76 -27.70
N LYS A 22 -2.77 -10.72 -27.96
CA LYS A 22 -3.24 -10.41 -29.33
C LYS A 22 -2.11 -10.10 -30.30
N GLU A 23 -1.05 -9.42 -29.86
CA GLU A 23 0.12 -9.18 -30.71
C GLU A 23 0.93 -10.46 -30.93
N LEU A 24 1.10 -11.29 -29.88
CA LEU A 24 1.76 -12.58 -30.00
C LEU A 24 1.01 -13.51 -30.98
N GLU A 25 -0.31 -13.51 -30.99
CA GLU A 25 -1.12 -14.24 -31.97
C GLU A 25 -0.84 -13.79 -33.41
N ARG A 26 -0.67 -12.49 -33.65
CA ARG A 26 -0.29 -11.99 -34.99
C ARG A 26 1.11 -12.44 -35.39
N ILE A 27 2.05 -12.47 -34.43
CA ILE A 27 3.41 -12.95 -34.66
C ILE A 27 3.37 -14.44 -34.99
N ILE A 28 2.65 -15.26 -34.22
CA ILE A 28 2.46 -16.69 -34.49
C ILE A 28 1.86 -16.90 -35.88
N LYS A 29 0.86 -16.12 -36.27
CA LYS A 29 0.20 -16.22 -37.58
C LYS A 29 1.18 -15.97 -38.74
N ASN A 30 2.12 -15.04 -38.57
CA ASN A 30 3.04 -14.61 -39.64
C ASN A 30 4.36 -15.40 -39.64
N PHE A 31 4.80 -15.89 -38.49
CA PHE A 31 6.15 -16.44 -38.29
C PHE A 31 6.17 -17.84 -37.64
N GLY A 32 5.00 -18.40 -37.30
CA GLY A 32 4.85 -19.71 -36.68
C GLY A 32 5.02 -19.71 -35.16
N GLU A 33 4.55 -20.75 -34.47
CA GLU A 33 4.52 -20.83 -32.99
C GLU A 33 5.90 -20.73 -32.34
N ASN A 34 6.93 -21.29 -33.00
CA ASN A 34 8.31 -21.24 -32.51
C ASN A 34 8.86 -19.81 -32.37
N SER A 35 8.25 -18.82 -33.03
CA SER A 35 8.68 -17.42 -32.96
C SER A 35 8.46 -16.76 -31.58
N VAL A 36 7.59 -17.33 -30.74
CA VAL A 36 7.27 -16.79 -29.41
C VAL A 36 7.55 -17.74 -28.26
N LYS A 37 7.98 -18.98 -28.55
CA LYS A 37 8.14 -20.06 -27.56
C LYS A 37 8.98 -19.65 -26.35
N ASP A 38 10.12 -19.02 -26.58
CA ASP A 38 11.03 -18.60 -25.51
C ASP A 38 10.62 -17.24 -24.90
N LEU A 39 9.81 -16.45 -25.61
CA LEU A 39 9.30 -15.16 -25.16
C LEU A 39 8.10 -15.31 -24.21
N MET A 40 7.22 -16.27 -24.46
CA MET A 40 6.03 -16.53 -23.64
C MET A 40 6.33 -16.68 -22.13
N PRO A 41 7.28 -17.52 -21.68
CA PRO A 41 7.57 -17.66 -20.25
C PRO A 41 8.15 -16.37 -19.64
N VAL A 42 8.95 -15.61 -20.39
CA VAL A 42 9.47 -14.31 -19.94
C VAL A 42 8.33 -13.31 -19.79
N MET A 43 7.38 -13.29 -20.72
CA MET A 43 6.22 -12.40 -20.67
C MET A 43 5.31 -12.73 -19.49
N ILE A 44 5.02 -14.01 -19.26
CA ILE A 44 4.22 -14.46 -18.12
C ILE A 44 4.90 -14.04 -16.81
N SER A 45 6.18 -14.36 -16.64
CA SER A 45 6.94 -13.97 -15.45
C SER A 45 6.98 -12.45 -15.23
N THR A 46 7.05 -11.67 -16.31
CA THR A 46 7.01 -10.20 -16.24
C THR A 46 5.64 -9.69 -15.78
N LEU A 47 4.55 -10.26 -16.31
CA LEU A 47 3.19 -9.89 -15.91
C LEU A 47 2.88 -10.29 -14.46
N GLU A 48 3.33 -11.47 -14.02
CA GLU A 48 3.21 -11.94 -12.64
C GLU A 48 4.02 -11.06 -11.66
N SER A 49 5.24 -10.67 -12.05
CA SER A 49 6.06 -9.75 -11.26
C SER A 49 5.42 -8.37 -11.15
N LEU A 50 4.82 -7.87 -12.25
CA LEU A 50 4.08 -6.61 -12.24
C LEU A 50 2.85 -6.68 -11.34
N ASP A 51 2.09 -7.77 -11.40
CA ASP A 51 0.91 -7.96 -10.55
C ASP A 51 1.28 -7.96 -9.07
N SER A 52 2.35 -8.68 -8.72
CA SER A 52 2.90 -8.73 -7.36
C SER A 52 3.33 -7.34 -6.88
N ALA A 53 4.05 -6.59 -7.71
CA ALA A 53 4.49 -5.24 -7.38
C ALA A 53 3.32 -4.25 -7.22
N LEU A 54 2.27 -4.38 -8.03
CA LEU A 54 1.05 -3.57 -7.88
C LEU A 54 0.30 -3.92 -6.60
N HIS A 55 0.21 -5.19 -6.24
CA HIS A 55 -0.40 -5.63 -5.01
C HIS A 55 0.37 -5.10 -3.78
N GLU A 56 1.68 -5.30 -3.75
CA GLU A 56 2.55 -4.79 -2.68
C GLU A 56 2.43 -3.26 -2.54
N ARG A 57 2.37 -2.54 -3.67
CA ARG A 57 2.18 -1.09 -3.67
C ARG A 57 0.87 -0.67 -2.97
N GLU A 58 -0.24 -1.34 -3.25
CA GLU A 58 -1.53 -0.99 -2.62
C GLU A 58 -1.53 -1.34 -1.13
N VAL A 59 -0.92 -2.46 -0.73
CA VAL A 59 -0.76 -2.81 0.69
C VAL A 59 0.08 -1.75 1.41
N ASN A 60 1.24 -1.38 0.87
CA ASN A 60 2.12 -0.37 1.44
C ASN A 60 1.42 1.00 1.54
N LYS A 61 0.59 1.36 0.55
CA LYS A 61 -0.20 2.59 0.57
C LYS A 61 -1.20 2.61 1.73
N LEU A 62 -1.88 1.49 1.98
CA LEU A 62 -2.80 1.37 3.11
C LEU A 62 -2.07 1.43 4.46
N GLU A 63 -0.90 0.79 4.56
CA GLU A 63 -0.06 0.84 5.76
C GLU A 63 0.41 2.26 6.06
N ILE A 64 0.89 2.99 5.05
CA ILE A 64 1.28 4.40 5.20
C ILE A 64 0.11 5.24 5.72
N GLU A 65 -1.10 5.04 5.18
CA GLU A 65 -2.26 5.80 5.62
C GLU A 65 -2.64 5.48 7.07
N SER A 66 -2.59 4.20 7.45
CA SER A 66 -2.81 3.79 8.84
C SER A 66 -1.78 4.40 9.80
N LEU A 67 -0.50 4.43 9.41
CA LEU A 67 0.55 5.04 10.23
C LEU A 67 0.38 6.55 10.39
N LYS A 68 -0.08 7.24 9.34
CA LYS A 68 -0.42 8.67 9.43
C LYS A 68 -1.56 8.91 10.40
N GLU A 69 -2.63 8.12 10.32
CA GLU A 69 -3.77 8.22 11.22
C GLU A 69 -3.33 8.00 12.67
N GLN A 70 -2.53 6.96 12.94
CA GLN A 70 -1.98 6.70 14.28
C GLN A 70 -1.10 7.86 14.78
N THR A 71 -0.29 8.44 13.91
CA THR A 71 0.56 9.60 14.24
C THR A 71 -0.29 10.81 14.61
N GLU A 72 -1.35 11.09 13.85
CA GLU A 72 -2.27 12.19 14.16
C GLU A 72 -2.98 11.98 15.50
N GLN A 73 -3.47 10.77 15.76
CA GLN A 73 -4.10 10.42 17.03
C GLN A 73 -3.14 10.62 18.21
N LEU A 74 -1.89 10.15 18.08
CA LEU A 74 -0.85 10.36 19.10
C LEU A 74 -0.55 11.84 19.33
N TYR A 75 -0.50 12.64 18.26
CA TYR A 75 -0.29 14.08 18.37
C TYR A 75 -1.43 14.78 19.13
N GLN A 76 -2.68 14.43 18.82
CA GLN A 76 -3.85 14.97 19.52
C GLN A 76 -3.86 14.60 21.01
N GLN A 77 -3.48 13.36 21.34
CA GLN A 77 -3.34 12.91 22.72
C GLN A 77 -2.26 13.70 23.47
N TYR A 78 -1.10 13.87 22.83
CA TYR A 78 0.00 14.65 23.39
C TYR A 78 -0.40 16.10 23.69
N GLU A 79 -1.06 16.79 22.74
CA GLU A 79 -1.49 18.18 22.96
C GLU A 79 -2.54 18.30 24.08
N ARG A 80 -3.40 17.29 24.24
CA ARG A 80 -4.34 17.20 25.37
C ARG A 80 -3.61 17.03 26.71
N GLU A 81 -2.63 16.16 26.79
CA GLU A 81 -1.87 15.96 28.05
C GLU A 81 -1.07 17.22 28.42
N LYS A 82 -0.47 17.87 27.42
CA LYS A 82 0.24 19.12 27.58
C LYS A 82 -0.66 20.26 28.07
N SER A 83 -1.91 20.34 27.61
CA SER A 83 -2.86 21.34 28.12
C SER A 83 -3.21 21.09 29.58
N PHE A 84 -3.50 19.84 29.96
CA PHE A 84 -3.72 19.45 31.35
C PHE A 84 -2.51 19.76 32.23
N HIS A 85 -1.29 19.48 31.77
CA HIS A 85 -0.08 19.79 32.53
C HIS A 85 0.04 21.30 32.83
N LYS A 86 -0.23 22.17 31.84
CA LYS A 86 -0.24 23.62 32.04
C LYS A 86 -1.31 24.05 33.04
N GLU A 87 -2.49 23.46 32.98
CA GLU A 87 -3.59 23.74 33.92
C GLU A 87 -3.21 23.37 35.35
N TYR A 88 -2.66 22.16 35.57
CA TYR A 88 -2.17 21.75 36.88
C TYR A 88 -1.09 22.70 37.41
N GLN A 89 -0.11 23.10 36.58
CA GLN A 89 0.92 24.05 37.01
C GLN A 89 0.34 25.38 37.48
N GLN A 90 -0.69 25.92 36.79
CA GLN A 90 -1.35 27.15 37.20
C GLN A 90 -2.09 26.99 38.53
N VAL A 91 -2.82 25.89 38.71
CA VAL A 91 -3.53 25.59 39.97
C VAL A 91 -2.55 25.48 41.13
N TYR A 92 -1.44 24.75 40.96
CA TYR A 92 -0.40 24.66 41.98
C TYR A 92 0.19 26.02 42.32
N PHE A 93 0.51 26.84 41.31
CA PHE A 93 1.02 28.19 41.54
C PHE A 93 0.05 29.05 42.37
N LEU A 94 -1.24 29.08 41.98
CA LEU A 94 -2.28 29.84 42.70
C LEU A 94 -2.45 29.35 44.14
N PHE A 95 -2.44 28.04 44.35
CA PHE A 95 -2.49 27.44 45.68
C PHE A 95 -1.30 27.89 46.55
N PHE A 96 -0.08 27.83 46.01
CA PHE A 96 1.13 28.26 46.73
C PHE A 96 1.13 29.75 47.08
N VAL A 97 0.69 30.63 46.17
CA VAL A 97 0.56 32.07 46.44
C VAL A 97 -0.47 32.32 47.55
N SER A 98 -1.60 31.60 47.51
CA SER A 98 -2.68 31.78 48.49
C SER A 98 -2.30 31.37 49.91
N ILE A 99 -1.37 30.42 50.08
CA ILE A 99 -0.88 29.97 51.40
C ILE A 99 0.18 30.94 51.97
N LYS A 100 0.85 31.72 51.12
CA LYS A 100 1.96 32.60 51.51
C LYS A 100 1.53 34.02 51.88
N ILE A 101 0.25 34.37 51.70
CA ILE A 101 -0.39 35.64 52.07
C ILE A 101 -1.15 35.43 53.37
#